data_AF-A0A183M058-F1
#
_entry.id   AF-A0A183M058-F1
#
_cell.length_a   1.000
_cell.length_b   1.000
_cell.length_c   1.000
_cell.angle_alpha   90.00
_cell.angle_beta   90.00
_cell.angle_gamma   90.00
#
_symmetry.space_group_name_H-M   'P 1'
#
loop_
_entity.id
_entity.type
_entity.pdbx_description
1 polymer ?
#
loop_
_entity_poly.entity_id
_entity_poly.type
_entity_poly.pdbx_seq_one_letter_code
_entity_poly.pdbx_strand_id
1 'polypeptide(L)'
;MNIIQCYAPTNDYNEDAKDQFYNRLQSIAEKCPTKDLTILMGDFNAKVGTDNTEYENIMGRHGLGERNENGERFASICAFNKLVIDETVFPHKRIHKAT
;
A
#
# COMPACT_ATOMS: atom_id res chain seq x y z
N MET A 1 -2.81 -14.77 12.97
CA MET A 1 -2.51 -14.28 11.61
C MET A 1 -3.75 -13.61 11.07
N ASN A 2 -3.60 -12.44 10.47
CA ASN A 2 -4.70 -11.63 9.93
C ASN A 2 -4.48 -11.42 8.42
N ILE A 3 -5.53 -11.57 7.63
CA ILE A 3 -5.51 -11.27 6.20
C ILE A 3 -6.62 -10.24 5.95
N ILE A 4 -6.25 -9.10 5.39
CA ILE A 4 -7.16 -8.03 5.01
C ILE A 4 -7.09 -7.90 3.50
N GLN A 5 -8.19 -8.25 2.85
CA GLN A 5 -8.34 -8.09 1.40
C GLN A 5 -9.08 -6.80 1.09
N CYS A 6 -8.55 -6.02 0.15
CA CYS A 6 -9.06 -4.70 -0.20
C CYS A 6 -9.22 -4.52 -1.70
N TYR A 7 -10.15 -3.64 -2.05
CA TYR A 7 -10.23 -3.01 -3.36
C TYR A 7 -10.42 -1.51 -3.14
N ALA A 8 -9.36 -0.73 -3.36
CA ALA A 8 -9.39 0.71 -3.12
C ALA A 8 -10.12 1.46 -4.25
N PRO A 9 -10.66 2.65 -3.99
CA PRO A 9 -11.15 3.53 -5.05
C PRO A 9 -10.06 3.87 -6.07
N THR A 10 -10.44 4.13 -7.31
CA THR A 10 -9.53 4.62 -8.34
C THR A 10 -9.07 6.05 -8.03
N ASN A 11 -7.98 6.53 -8.66
CA ASN A 11 -7.50 7.89 -8.41
C ASN A 11 -8.51 8.97 -8.81
N ASP A 12 -9.35 8.70 -9.82
CA ASP A 12 -10.39 9.61 -10.32
C ASP A 12 -11.61 9.73 -9.37
N TYR A 13 -11.66 8.93 -8.31
CA TYR A 13 -12.71 9.02 -7.29
C TYR A 13 -12.48 10.25 -6.39
N ASN A 14 -13.57 10.72 -5.76
CA ASN A 14 -13.48 11.88 -4.88
C ASN A 14 -12.54 11.63 -3.68
N GLU A 15 -11.86 12.70 -3.22
CA GLU A 15 -10.90 12.62 -2.10
C GLU A 15 -11.54 12.08 -0.83
N ASP A 16 -12.74 12.55 -0.47
CA ASP A 16 -13.43 12.15 0.76
C ASP A 16 -13.66 10.62 0.82
N ALA A 17 -13.98 10.00 -0.31
CA ALA A 17 -14.16 8.55 -0.42
C ALA A 17 -12.83 7.79 -0.31
N LYS A 18 -11.75 8.33 -0.90
CA LYS A 18 -10.39 7.79 -0.72
C LYS A 18 -10.00 7.88 0.75
N ASP A 19 -10.14 9.04 1.38
CA ASP A 19 -9.90 9.28 2.80
C ASP A 19 -10.71 8.32 3.69
N GLN A 20 -12.01 8.19 3.43
CA GLN A 20 -12.87 7.29 4.19
C GLN A 20 -12.41 5.82 4.07
N PHE A 21 -12.00 5.40 2.88
CA PHE A 21 -11.46 4.06 2.65
C PHE A 21 -10.19 3.82 3.45
N TYR A 22 -9.19 4.70 3.34
CA TYR A 22 -7.90 4.54 4.02
C TYR A 22 -8.05 4.67 5.56
N ASN A 23 -8.91 5.57 6.05
CA ASN A 23 -9.23 5.68 7.47
C ASN A 23 -9.90 4.41 8.03
N ARG A 24 -10.81 3.81 7.26
CA ARG A 24 -11.43 2.54 7.63
C ARG A 24 -10.42 1.40 7.63
N LEU A 25 -9.53 1.35 6.63
CA LEU A 25 -8.46 0.36 6.58
C LEU A 25 -7.53 0.47 7.79
N GLN A 26 -7.11 1.68 8.14
CA GLN A 26 -6.30 1.97 9.33
C GLN A 26 -6.99 1.47 10.61
N SER A 27 -8.27 1.78 10.78
CA SER A 27 -9.07 1.33 11.93
C SER A 27 -9.21 -0.20 12.03
N ILE A 28 -9.12 -0.92 10.91
CA ILE A 28 -9.12 -2.39 10.88
C ILE A 28 -7.72 -2.93 11.19
N ALA A 29 -6.68 -2.33 10.63
CA ALA A 29 -5.29 -2.68 10.90
C ALA A 29 -4.95 -2.55 12.39
N GLU A 30 -5.42 -1.49 13.06
CA GLU A 30 -5.21 -1.26 14.50
C GLU A 30 -5.84 -2.32 15.41
N LYS A 31 -6.89 -3.00 14.92
CA LYS A 31 -7.54 -4.09 15.67
C LYS A 31 -6.78 -5.41 15.56
N CYS A 32 -5.84 -5.51 14.61
CA CYS A 32 -5.02 -6.70 14.45
C CYS A 32 -4.00 -6.78 15.58
N PRO A 33 -3.89 -7.91 16.29
CA PRO A 33 -2.87 -8.08 17.31
C PRO A 33 -1.46 -7.88 16.73
N THR A 34 -0.65 -7.02 17.34
CA THR A 34 0.72 -6.70 16.87
C THR A 34 1.67 -7.90 16.88
N LYS A 35 1.35 -8.95 17.63
CA LYS A 35 2.11 -10.21 17.69
C LYS A 35 1.81 -11.13 16.50
N ASP A 36 0.70 -10.89 15.81
CA ASP A 36 0.26 -11.72 14.69
C ASP A 36 0.74 -11.13 13.37
N LEU A 37 1.17 -12.01 12.45
CA LEU A 37 1.42 -11.62 11.06
C LEU A 37 0.14 -11.05 10.44
N THR A 38 0.23 -9.84 9.89
CA THR A 38 -0.86 -9.17 9.18
C THR A 38 -0.47 -8.99 7.71
N ILE A 39 -1.31 -9.50 6.81
CA ILE A 39 -1.13 -9.41 5.37
C ILE A 39 -2.22 -8.51 4.81
N LEU A 40 -1.82 -7.39 4.21
CA LEU A 40 -2.70 -6.58 3.37
C LEU A 40 -2.57 -7.07 1.92
N MET A 41 -3.69 -7.42 1.30
CA MET A 41 -3.70 -7.90 -0.08
C MET A 41 -4.87 -7.35 -0.87
N GLY A 42 -4.81 -7.51 -2.19
CA GLY A 42 -5.82 -7.01 -3.12
C GLY A 42 -5.31 -5.85 -3.95
N ASP A 43 -6.22 -5.09 -4.54
CA ASP A 43 -5.90 -4.01 -5.45
C ASP A 43 -6.10 -2.65 -4.76
N PHE A 44 -5.00 -1.93 -4.56
CA PHE A 44 -5.02 -0.62 -3.93
C PHE A 44 -5.09 0.53 -4.92
N ASN A 45 -5.18 0.26 -6.24
CA ASN A 45 -5.15 1.28 -7.29
C ASN A 45 -3.99 2.29 -7.10
N ALA A 46 -2.89 1.81 -6.52
CA ALA A 46 -1.79 2.58 -5.99
C ALA A 46 -0.53 2.33 -6.82
N LYS A 47 0.10 3.41 -7.28
CA LYS A 47 1.44 3.39 -7.84
C LYS A 47 2.34 4.01 -6.79
N VAL A 48 3.18 3.19 -6.16
CA VAL A 48 4.11 3.68 -5.14
C VAL A 48 5.39 4.29 -5.73
N GLY A 49 5.63 4.04 -7.03
CA GLY A 49 6.75 4.57 -7.78
C GLY A 49 8.08 3.86 -7.51
N THR A 50 9.14 4.31 -8.19
CA THR A 50 10.51 3.81 -8.00
C THR A 50 11.27 4.51 -6.89
N ASP A 51 10.86 5.73 -6.52
CA ASP A 51 11.51 6.51 -5.47
C ASP A 51 11.09 5.99 -4.10
N ASN A 52 12.07 5.49 -3.35
CA ASN A 52 11.89 4.98 -2.00
C ASN A 52 12.63 5.83 -0.96
N THR A 53 13.07 7.04 -1.31
CA THR A 53 13.67 8.00 -0.37
C THR A 53 12.71 8.24 0.79
N GLU A 54 13.17 8.13 2.04
CA GLU A 54 12.38 8.21 3.28
C GLU A 54 11.44 7.01 3.56
N TYR A 55 11.32 6.08 2.62
CA TYR A 55 10.48 4.88 2.70
C TYR A 55 11.30 3.58 2.62
N GLU A 56 12.62 3.63 2.82
CA GLU A 56 13.54 2.51 2.59
C GLU A 56 13.26 1.30 3.49
N ASN A 57 12.62 1.52 4.63
CA ASN A 57 12.23 0.47 5.58
C ASN A 57 10.95 -0.27 5.16
N ILE A 58 10.13 0.31 4.27
CA ILE A 58 8.87 -0.30 3.83
C ILE A 58 8.82 -0.58 2.32
N MET A 59 9.68 0.04 1.53
CA MET A 59 9.69 -0.06 0.07
C MET A 59 11.06 -0.46 -0.46
N GLY A 60 11.06 -1.44 -1.36
CA GLY A 60 12.24 -1.80 -2.14
C GLY A 60 12.42 -0.92 -3.38
N ARG A 61 13.45 -1.23 -4.16
CA ARG A 61 13.89 -0.43 -5.32
C ARG A 61 13.26 -0.88 -6.65
N HIS A 62 12.36 -1.85 -6.61
CA HIS A 62 11.79 -2.46 -7.81
C HIS A 62 10.38 -1.98 -8.15
N GLY A 63 9.90 -0.89 -7.54
CA GLY A 63 8.66 -0.23 -7.96
C GLY A 63 8.70 0.26 -9.42
N LEU A 64 7.60 0.84 -9.89
CA LEU A 64 7.46 1.29 -11.27
C LEU A 64 6.82 2.68 -11.34
N GLY A 65 7.39 3.54 -12.18
CA GLY A 65 6.83 4.86 -12.50
C GLY A 65 6.94 5.86 -11.35
N GLU A 66 6.11 6.89 -11.43
CA GLU A 66 5.98 7.92 -10.41
C GLU A 66 4.86 7.57 -9.43
N ARG A 67 5.01 8.05 -8.19
CA ARG A 67 4.02 7.82 -7.15
C ARG A 67 2.75 8.63 -7.42
N ASN A 68 1.59 7.99 -7.33
CA ASN A 68 0.30 8.68 -7.43
C ASN A 68 -0.31 8.93 -6.04
N GLU A 69 -1.43 9.65 -5.99
CA GLU A 69 -2.11 10.00 -4.73
C GLU A 69 -2.50 8.77 -3.91
N ASN A 70 -3.07 7.73 -4.54
CA ASN A 70 -3.32 6.46 -3.87
C ASN A 70 -2.03 5.79 -3.37
N GLY A 71 -0.93 5.93 -4.10
CA GLY A 71 0.41 5.51 -3.73
C GLY A 71 0.91 6.16 -2.46
N GLU A 72 0.73 7.48 -2.31
CA GLU A 72 1.09 8.21 -1.10
C GLU A 72 0.27 7.75 0.10
N ARG A 73 -1.05 7.63 -0.07
CA ARG A 73 -1.96 7.16 0.99
C ARG A 73 -1.62 5.74 1.43
N PHE A 74 -1.33 4.86 0.47
CA PHE A 74 -0.92 3.48 0.73
C PHE A 74 0.44 3.39 1.43
N ALA A 75 1.46 4.11 0.94
CA ALA A 75 2.77 4.16 1.56
C ALA A 75 2.70 4.72 2.99
N SER A 76 1.85 5.72 3.24
CA SER A 76 1.62 6.28 4.58
C SER A 76 1.05 5.24 5.56
N ILE A 77 0.04 4.46 5.15
CA ILE A 77 -0.48 3.35 5.99
C ILE A 77 0.61 2.30 6.23
N CYS A 78 1.37 1.93 5.21
CA CYS A 78 2.44 0.95 5.38
C CYS A 78 3.52 1.45 6.35
N ALA A 79 3.93 2.71 6.24
CA ALA A 79 4.90 3.35 7.13
C ALA A 79 4.38 3.38 8.58
N PHE A 80 3.13 3.81 8.78
CA PHE A 80 2.52 3.92 10.11
C PHE A 80 2.41 2.56 10.82
N ASN A 81 2.03 1.51 10.09
CA ASN A 81 1.83 0.17 10.63
C ASN A 81 3.07 -0.73 10.53
N LYS A 82 4.21 -0.20 10.07
CA LYS A 82 5.47 -0.96 9.86
C LYS A 82 5.29 -2.16 8.92
N LEU A 83 4.51 -1.99 7.86
CA LEU A 83 4.27 -2.99 6.83
C LEU A 83 5.23 -2.80 5.65
N VAL A 84 5.66 -3.89 5.03
CA VAL A 84 6.54 -3.86 3.87
C VAL A 84 5.75 -4.10 2.59
N ILE A 85 6.01 -3.31 1.56
CA ILE A 85 5.37 -3.38 0.24
C ILE A 85 6.12 -4.39 -0.63
N ASP A 86 5.69 -5.64 -0.55
CA ASP A 86 6.38 -6.79 -1.15
C ASP A 86 6.64 -6.66 -2.67
N GLU A 87 5.68 -6.08 -3.42
CA GLU A 87 5.79 -5.88 -4.88
C GLU A 87 7.03 -5.05 -5.28
N THR A 88 7.51 -4.19 -4.39
CA THR A 88 8.69 -3.34 -4.61
C THR A 88 10.00 -3.97 -4.15
N VAL A 89 9.95 -5.03 -3.33
CA VAL A 89 11.13 -5.65 -2.69
C VAL A 89 11.87 -6.56 -3.65
N PHE A 90 11.15 -7.28 -4.50
CA PHE A 90 11.74 -8.28 -5.40
C PHE A 90 11.67 -7.86 -6.87
N PRO A 91 12.61 -8.33 -7.71
CA PRO A 91 12.56 -8.11 -9.14
C PRO A 91 11.40 -8.89 -9.76
N HIS A 92 10.38 -8.16 -10.22
CA HIS A 92 9.25 -8.71 -10.97
C HIS A 92 9.36 -8.41 -12.48
N LYS A 93 8.69 -9.22 -13.32
CA LYS A 93 8.49 -8.86 -14.74
C LYS A 93 7.64 -7.59 -14.81
N ARG A 94 7.90 -6.70 -15.77
CA ARG A 94 7.14 -5.44 -15.93
C ARG A 94 5.62 -5.65 -16.02
N ILE A 95 5.17 -6.75 -16.64
CA ILE A 95 3.75 -7.12 -16.75
C ILE A 95 3.07 -7.45 -15.42
N HIS A 96 3.82 -7.58 -14.32
CA HIS A 96 3.32 -7.89 -12.99
C HIS A 96 3.56 -6.73 -12.00
N LYS A 97 3.97 -5.55 -12.48
CA LYS A 97 4.25 -4.35 -11.65
C LYS A 97 3.20 -3.25 -11.81
N ALA A 98 2.22 -3.50 -12.65
CA ALA A 98 1.17 -2.55 -12.98
C ALA A 98 -0.06 -3.35 -13.41
N THR A 99 -1.21 -2.89 -12.93
CA THR A 99 -2.54 -3.26 -13.38
C THR A 99 -3.14 -2.09 -14.14
#